data_AF-N9P1V3-F1
#
_entry.id   AF-N9P1V3-F1
#
_cell.length_a   1.000
_cell.length_b   1.000
_cell.length_c   1.000
_cell.angle_alpha   90.00
_cell.angle_beta   90.00
_cell.angle_gamma   90.00
#
_symmetry.space_group_name_H-M   'P 1'
#
loop_
_entity.id
_entity.type
_entity.pdbx_description
1 polymer ?
#
loop_
_entity_poly.entity_id
_entity_poly.type
_entity_poly.pdbx_seq_one_letter_code
_entity_poly.pdbx_strand_id
1 'polypeptide(L)' 'MTDFDDDFDLDEPYPDEDLYPDYTKKKCSSCSGTGYNVVEAKQCIECMGTGKTGEID' A
#
# COMPACT_ATOMS: atom_id res chain seq x y z
N MET A 1 41.54 1.59 4.83
CA MET A 1 40.67 0.99 5.86
C MET A 1 39.96 2.14 6.51
N THR A 2 38.75 2.39 6.05
CA THR A 2 37.80 3.26 6.74
C THR A 2 36.87 2.29 7.40
N ASP A 3 37.07 2.04 8.69
CA ASP A 3 36.13 1.29 9.50
C ASP A 3 34.86 2.16 9.57
N PHE A 4 33.91 1.81 8.72
CA PHE A 4 32.57 2.36 8.72
C PHE A 4 31.84 1.63 9.87
N ASP A 5 32.21 1.99 11.11
CA ASP A 5 31.37 1.78 12.28
C ASP A 5 30.17 2.74 12.14
N ASP A 6 29.35 2.49 11.13
CA ASP A 6 27.99 2.99 11.08
C ASP A 6 27.21 2.01 11.93
N ASP A 7 27.22 2.35 13.21
CA ASP A 7 26.26 1.98 14.23
C ASP A 7 24.86 2.38 13.71
N PHE A 8 24.42 1.68 12.66
CA PHE A 8 23.04 1.68 12.23
C PHE A 8 22.33 0.87 13.30
N ASP A 9 22.09 1.52 14.43
CA ASP A 9 21.17 1.11 15.47
C ASP A 9 19.80 0.93 14.80
N LEU A 10 19.61 -0.24 14.20
CA LEU A 10 18.33 -0.74 13.70
C LEU A 10 17.48 -1.20 14.89
N ASP A 11 17.49 -0.40 15.96
CA ASP A 11 16.68 -0.53 17.17
C ASP A 11 15.44 0.39 17.10
N GLU A 12 14.96 0.66 15.89
CA GLU A 12 13.58 1.07 15.68
C GLU A 12 12.84 -0.06 14.96
N PRO A 13 11.91 -0.77 15.63
CA PRO A 13 10.96 -1.58 14.90
C PRO A 13 10.15 -0.59 14.07
N TYR A 14 10.38 -0.51 12.75
CA TYR A 14 9.55 0.26 11.82
C TYR A 14 8.07 0.09 12.23
N PRO A 15 7.43 1.07 12.89
CA PRO A 15 6.06 0.90 13.33
C PRO A 15 5.16 1.33 12.18
N ASP A 16 5.33 0.70 11.02
CA ASP A 16 4.55 1.01 9.83
C ASP A 16 3.35 0.06 9.66
N GLU A 17 2.94 -0.63 10.72
CA GLU A 17 1.70 -1.40 10.67
C GLU A 17 0.46 -0.58 11.09
N ASP A 18 0.60 0.57 11.77
CA ASP A 18 -0.55 1.30 12.32
C ASP A 18 -0.51 2.84 12.19
N LEU A 19 0.36 3.44 11.35
CA LEU A 19 0.48 4.90 11.25
C LEU A 19 -0.69 5.62 10.54
N TYR A 20 -1.67 4.89 10.02
CA TYR A 20 -2.93 5.46 9.54
C TYR A 20 -4.11 4.73 10.20
N PRO A 21 -4.49 5.13 11.43
CA PRO A 21 -5.64 4.55 12.13
C PRO A 21 -6.96 4.64 11.33
N ASP A 22 -7.01 5.45 10.27
CA ASP A 22 -8.20 5.68 9.45
C ASP A 22 -8.06 5.25 7.98
N TYR A 23 -7.03 4.48 7.58
CA TYR A 23 -6.96 3.94 6.22
C TYR A 23 -7.84 2.70 6.09
N THR A 24 -9.15 2.92 6.02
CA THR A 24 -10.09 1.83 5.77
C THR A 24 -9.93 1.39 4.32
N LYS A 25 -9.26 0.24 4.10
CA LYS A 25 -9.10 -0.38 2.78
C LYS A 25 -10.47 -0.81 2.25
N LYS A 26 -11.17 0.09 1.56
CA LYS A 26 -12.43 -0.23 0.87
C LYS A 26 -12.12 -0.95 -0.43
N LYS A 27 -12.95 -1.93 -0.77
CA LYS A 27 -12.85 -2.61 -2.08
C LYS A 27 -13.18 -1.60 -3.17
N CYS A 28 -12.34 -1.52 -4.19
CA CYS A 28 -12.64 -0.70 -5.35
C CYS A 28 -13.91 -1.21 -6.02
N SER A 29 -14.93 -0.37 -6.08
CA SER A 29 -16.26 -0.73 -6.60
C SER A 29 -16.18 -1.09 -8.09
N SER A 30 -15.46 -0.27 -8.88
CA SER A 30 -15.35 -0.41 -10.33
C SER A 30 -14.77 -1.74 -10.81
N CYS A 31 -13.93 -2.38 -9.99
CA CYS A 31 -13.37 -3.70 -10.31
C CYS A 31 -13.66 -4.75 -9.23
N SER A 32 -14.70 -4.55 -8.42
CA SER A 32 -15.14 -5.53 -7.39
C SER A 32 -14.01 -6.04 -6.48
N GLY A 33 -13.02 -5.21 -6.20
CA GLY A 33 -11.87 -5.59 -5.38
C GLY A 33 -10.74 -6.35 -6.07
N THR A 34 -10.82 -6.65 -7.37
CA THR A 34 -9.79 -7.44 -8.09
C THR A 34 -8.60 -6.60 -8.56
N GLY A 35 -8.81 -5.30 -8.76
CA GLY A 35 -7.81 -4.43 -9.37
C GLY A 35 -7.68 -4.57 -10.89
N TYR A 36 -8.51 -5.40 -11.52
CA TYR A 36 -8.41 -5.69 -12.95
C TYR A 36 -9.79 -5.68 -13.61
N ASN A 37 -9.89 -4.94 -14.72
CA ASN A 37 -11.08 -4.93 -15.56
C ASN A 37 -10.96 -6.02 -16.63
N VAL A 38 -11.74 -7.09 -16.48
CA VAL A 38 -11.80 -8.21 -17.44
C VAL A 38 -12.45 -7.83 -18.77
N VAL A 39 -13.33 -6.82 -18.79
CA VAL A 39 -14.00 -6.37 -20.02
C VAL A 39 -13.01 -5.67 -20.94
N GLU A 40 -12.15 -4.84 -20.37
CA GLU A 40 -11.14 -4.07 -21.12
C GLU A 40 -9.78 -4.76 -21.18
N ALA A 41 -9.64 -5.92 -20.52
CA ALA A 41 -8.38 -6.64 -20.32
C ALA A 41 -7.23 -5.73 -19.82
N LYS A 42 -7.55 -4.81 -18.91
CA LYS A 42 -6.63 -3.78 -18.40
C LYS A 42 -6.72 -3.62 -16.89
N GLN A 43 -5.68 -3.04 -16.30
CA GLN A 43 -5.69 -2.67 -14.89
C GLN A 43 -6.78 -1.65 -14.60
N CYS A 44 -7.42 -1.81 -13.45
CA CYS A 44 -8.44 -0.89 -12.97
C CYS A 44 -7.79 0.43 -12.58
N ILE A 45 -8.07 1.50 -13.32
CA ILE A 45 -7.43 2.81 -13.13
C ILE A 45 -7.84 3.43 -11.79
N GLU A 46 -9.09 3.23 -11.37
CA GLU A 46 -9.64 3.81 -10.15
C GLU A 46 -8.92 3.35 -8.87
N CYS A 47 -8.41 2.12 -8.86
CA CYS A 47 -7.59 1.61 -7.76
C CYS A 47 -6.15 1.32 -8.18
N MET A 48 -5.69 1.84 -9.31
CA MET A 48 -4.33 1.64 -9.85
C MET A 48 -3.87 0.18 -9.83
N GLY A 49 -4.75 -0.77 -10.17
CA GLY A 49 -4.40 -2.19 -10.17
C GLY A 49 -4.41 -2.89 -8.80
N THR A 50 -4.60 -2.18 -7.68
CA THR A 50 -4.48 -2.75 -6.33
C THR A 50 -5.75 -3.44 -5.82
N GLY A 51 -6.90 -3.17 -6.46
CA GLY A 51 -8.22 -3.65 -6.04
C GLY A 51 -8.77 -2.95 -4.79
N LYS A 52 -8.03 -2.02 -4.19
CA LYS A 52 -8.43 -1.34 -2.98
C LYS A 52 -8.31 0.16 -3.20
N THR A 53 -9.29 0.91 -2.72
CA THR A 53 -9.23 2.37 -2.65
C THR A 53 -8.99 2.73 -1.20
N GLY A 54 -7.97 3.56 -0.97
CA GLY A 54 -7.79 4.23 0.30
C GLY A 54 -8.74 5.40 0.41
N GLU A 55 -9.54 5.42 1.46
CA GLU A 55 -10.08 6.67 1.97
C GLU A 55 -9.44 6.91 3.33
N ILE A 56 -9.01 8.15 3.54
CA ILE A 56 -8.73 8.69 4.87
C ILE A 56 -10.11 9.20 5.32
N ASP A 57 -10.70 8.57 6.35
CA ASP A 57 -11.99 9.00 6.90
C ASP A 57 -11.84 10.31 7.71
#